data_AF-A0A219AIM0-F1
#
_entry.id   AF-A0A219AIM0-F1
#
_cell.length_a   1.000
_cell.length_b   1.000
_cell.length_c   1.000
_cell.angle_alpha   90.00
_cell.angle_beta   90.00
_cell.angle_gamma   90.00
#
_symmetry.space_group_name_H-M   'P 1'
#
loop_
_entity.id
_entity.type
_entity.pdbx_description
1 polymer ?
#
loop_
_entity_poly.entity_id
_entity_poly.type
_entity_poly.pdbx_seq_one_letter_code
_entity_poly.pdbx_strand_id
1 'polypeptide(L)'
;MFGELDINDLSEIKNPKEFKSQIDTDLLQEFENYAKELGFTGISYSSINFRIKNKFPEEAKNIILLRTNLDPRFLRLKTEFYESEGLLNEFNEKIKEVYKLSDFLRKNGFFAEIVDPIELEDEIKRCAEDSKTGIIGRSKAVIFKEGPAPKIFAISTNISNLPKVRGKGLNWIIEYCMSCGKCNMHCPEKAFDHKGNLIEDKCIGFHEGCEICIEKCPFFDKDYDTIKSKYDKKMKKMSHGSIF
;
A
#
# COMPACT_ATOMS: atom_id res chain seq x y z
N MET A 1 8.25 9.84 -14.50
CA MET A 1 9.37 9.06 -13.94
C MET A 1 9.87 9.83 -12.73
N PHE A 2 9.83 9.24 -11.53
CA PHE A 2 10.65 9.78 -10.42
C PHE A 2 12.08 9.87 -10.96
N GLY A 3 12.82 10.97 -10.74
CA GLY A 3 14.25 11.02 -11.11
C GLY A 3 14.99 9.80 -10.57
N GLU A 4 16.21 9.50 -11.06
CA GLU A 4 17.00 8.35 -10.60
C GLU A 4 16.94 8.25 -9.07
N LEU A 5 16.11 7.33 -8.57
CA LEU A 5 16.08 7.01 -7.16
C LEU A 5 17.34 6.21 -6.89
N ASP A 6 18.07 6.58 -5.86
CA ASP A 6 19.22 5.81 -5.41
C ASP A 6 18.70 4.58 -4.66
N ILE A 7 18.37 3.53 -5.42
CA ILE A 7 17.84 2.26 -4.91
C ILE A 7 18.97 1.22 -4.74
N ASN A 8 20.20 1.67 -4.54
CA ASN A 8 21.25 0.77 -4.05
C ASN A 8 20.81 0.19 -2.70
N ASP A 9 21.15 -1.08 -2.41
CA ASP A 9 20.91 -1.67 -1.09
C ASP A 9 21.67 -0.86 -0.03
N LEU A 10 20.96 -0.02 0.72
CA LEU A 10 21.51 0.80 1.81
C LEU A 10 21.50 0.07 3.15
N SER A 11 21.15 -1.22 3.18
CA SER A 11 21.21 -2.03 4.39
C SER A 11 22.65 -2.09 4.91
N GLU A 12 22.84 -1.79 6.19
CA GLU A 12 24.14 -1.88 6.85
C GLU A 12 24.45 -3.32 7.31
N ILE A 13 23.41 -4.13 7.47
CA ILE A 13 23.51 -5.52 7.90
C ILE A 13 23.30 -6.44 6.69
N LYS A 14 24.21 -7.39 6.50
CA LYS A 14 24.04 -8.42 5.45
C LYS A 14 23.02 -9.46 5.90
N ASN A 15 22.29 -10.03 4.94
CA ASN A 15 21.48 -11.22 5.19
C ASN A 15 22.35 -12.33 5.82
N PRO A 16 21.87 -13.02 6.87
CA PRO A 16 22.63 -14.10 7.49
C PRO A 16 22.74 -15.29 6.53
N LYS A 17 23.75 -16.16 6.73
CA LYS A 17 23.91 -17.35 5.87
C LYS A 17 22.83 -18.41 6.09
N GLU A 18 22.30 -18.47 7.31
CA GLU A 18 21.22 -19.36 7.70
C GLU A 18 20.10 -18.52 8.34
N PHE A 19 18.87 -18.78 7.92
CA PHE A 19 17.71 -17.99 8.34
C PHE A 19 16.85 -18.74 9.35
N LYS A 20 16.49 -18.05 10.44
CA LYS A 20 15.34 -18.45 11.26
C LYS A 20 14.07 -18.34 10.42
N SER A 21 13.10 -19.23 10.64
CA SER A 21 11.85 -19.26 9.88
C SER A 21 10.62 -18.79 10.67
N GLN A 22 10.77 -18.59 11.98
CA GLN A 22 9.70 -18.16 12.87
C GLN A 22 10.20 -17.02 13.76
N ILE A 23 9.39 -15.97 13.87
CA ILE A 23 9.61 -14.84 14.76
C ILE A 23 8.78 -15.06 16.03
N ASP A 24 9.38 -14.85 17.20
CA ASP A 24 8.62 -14.86 18.45
C ASP A 24 7.80 -13.57 18.61
N THR A 25 6.82 -13.61 19.51
CA THR A 25 5.85 -12.52 19.66
C THR A 25 6.50 -11.25 20.22
N ASP A 26 7.48 -11.38 21.12
CA ASP A 26 8.14 -10.23 21.74
C ASP A 26 8.98 -9.49 20.70
N LEU A 27 9.77 -10.22 19.90
CA LEU A 27 10.57 -9.63 18.84
C LEU A 27 9.73 -9.02 17.71
N LEU A 28 8.60 -9.64 17.37
CA LEU A 28 7.65 -9.04 16.42
C LEU A 28 7.09 -7.73 16.98
N GLN A 29 6.75 -7.68 18.27
CA GLN A 29 6.24 -6.47 18.90
C GLN A 29 7.31 -5.36 18.93
N GLU A 30 8.57 -5.71 19.18
CA GLU A 30 9.70 -4.79 19.06
C GLU A 30 9.84 -4.23 17.64
N PHE A 31 9.72 -5.07 16.62
CA PHE A 31 9.73 -4.63 15.22
C PHE A 31 8.59 -3.65 14.92
N GLU A 32 7.36 -3.96 15.34
CA GLU A 32 6.20 -3.10 15.12
C GLU A 32 6.33 -1.75 15.85
N ASN A 33 6.85 -1.77 17.08
CA ASN A 33 7.13 -0.55 17.84
C ASN A 33 8.20 0.29 17.16
N TYR A 34 9.28 -0.35 16.67
CA TYR A 34 10.34 0.35 15.98
C TYR A 34 9.85 1.00 14.67
N ALA A 35 9.01 0.29 13.90
CA ALA A 35 8.37 0.86 12.71
C ALA A 35 7.51 2.08 13.06
N LYS A 36 6.76 2.02 14.17
CA LYS A 36 5.97 3.17 14.65
C LYS A 36 6.85 4.36 15.05
N GLU A 37 7.99 4.13 15.71
CA GLU A 37 8.96 5.18 16.06
C GLU A 37 9.56 5.86 14.82
N LEU A 38 9.74 5.10 13.74
CA LEU A 38 10.15 5.61 12.42
C LEU A 38 8.99 6.28 11.64
N GLY A 39 7.81 6.43 12.26
CA GLY A 39 6.69 7.16 11.69
C GLY A 39 5.81 6.36 10.73
N PHE A 40 5.96 5.03 10.66
CA PHE A 40 4.99 4.20 9.94
C PHE A 40 3.67 4.13 10.72
N THR A 41 2.58 4.47 10.04
CA THR A 41 1.22 4.55 10.62
C THR A 41 0.44 3.26 10.49
N GLY A 42 0.95 2.29 9.71
CA GLY A 42 0.32 0.99 9.59
C GLY A 42 1.24 -0.09 9.04
N ILE A 43 1.08 -1.30 9.57
CA ILE A 43 1.78 -2.52 9.14
C ILE A 43 0.78 -3.58 8.73
N SER A 44 1.05 -4.29 7.65
CA SER A 44 0.25 -5.42 7.20
C SER A 44 1.15 -6.56 6.76
N TYR A 45 0.66 -7.79 6.87
CA TYR A 45 1.42 -8.98 6.54
C TYR A 45 0.68 -9.80 5.49
N SER A 46 1.40 -10.29 4.50
CA SER A 46 0.83 -11.16 3.47
C SER A 46 1.81 -12.26 3.06
N SER A 47 1.26 -13.34 2.53
CA SER A 47 2.05 -14.38 1.88
C SER A 47 2.26 -13.99 0.41
N ILE A 48 3.48 -14.17 -0.09
CA ILE A 48 3.78 -13.90 -1.50
C ILE A 48 3.11 -15.00 -2.33
N ASN A 49 2.20 -14.60 -3.22
CA ASN A 49 1.46 -15.53 -4.05
C ASN A 49 2.38 -16.21 -5.07
N PHE A 50 2.20 -17.51 -5.31
CA PHE A 50 3.02 -18.26 -6.28
C PHE A 50 3.01 -17.65 -7.69
N ARG A 51 1.93 -16.93 -8.08
CA ARG A 51 1.82 -16.28 -9.39
C ARG A 51 2.75 -15.08 -9.58
N ILE A 52 3.22 -14.47 -8.48
CA ILE A 52 4.13 -13.32 -8.51
C ILE A 52 5.49 -13.64 -7.87
N LYS A 53 5.67 -14.88 -7.39
CA LYS A 53 6.87 -15.30 -6.64
C LYS A 53 8.17 -15.13 -7.43
N ASN A 54 8.13 -15.25 -8.76
CA ASN A 54 9.29 -15.02 -9.64
C ASN A 54 9.80 -13.57 -9.65
N LYS A 55 9.05 -12.63 -9.05
CA LYS A 55 9.46 -11.22 -8.88
C LYS A 55 10.18 -10.96 -7.55
N PHE A 56 10.24 -11.96 -6.68
CA PHE A 56 10.83 -11.84 -5.35
C PHE A 56 12.03 -12.79 -5.20
N PRO A 57 12.97 -12.50 -4.29
CA PRO A 57 14.07 -13.40 -3.94
C PRO A 57 13.58 -14.79 -3.58
N GLU A 58 14.37 -15.85 -3.85
CA GLU A 58 13.95 -17.24 -3.65
C GLU A 58 13.53 -17.53 -2.21
N GLU A 59 14.27 -16.96 -1.25
CA GLU A 59 14.10 -17.09 0.19
C GLU A 59 12.79 -16.46 0.71
N ALA A 60 12.26 -15.46 0.02
CA ALA A 60 11.11 -14.68 0.46
C ALA A 60 9.80 -15.48 0.42
N LYS A 61 9.15 -15.70 1.56
CA LYS A 61 7.86 -16.41 1.65
C LYS A 61 6.69 -15.47 1.91
N ASN A 62 6.97 -14.39 2.64
CA ASN A 62 5.99 -13.40 3.04
C ASN A 62 6.54 -12.01 2.80
N ILE A 63 5.65 -11.03 2.91
CA ILE A 63 5.95 -9.62 2.74
C ILE A 63 5.32 -8.83 3.88
N ILE A 64 6.08 -7.88 4.39
CA ILE A 64 5.66 -6.88 5.38
C ILE A 64 5.40 -5.61 4.60
N LEU A 65 4.20 -5.06 4.73
CA LEU A 65 3.74 -3.86 4.05
C LEU A 65 3.69 -2.72 5.07
N LEU A 66 4.37 -1.63 4.76
CA LEU A 66 4.56 -0.48 5.63
C LEU A 66 3.89 0.74 5.00
N ARG A 67 3.07 1.42 5.78
CA ARG A 67 2.25 2.57 5.37
C ARG A 67 2.64 3.76 6.22
N THR A 68 2.73 4.92 5.59
CA THR A 68 3.02 6.20 6.25
C THR A 68 2.16 7.28 5.61
N ASN A 69 1.93 8.36 6.34
CA ASN A 69 1.46 9.58 5.72
C ASN A 69 2.65 10.22 4.99
N LEU A 70 2.47 10.50 3.71
CA LEU A 70 3.39 11.33 2.92
C LEU A 70 2.80 12.72 2.77
N ASP A 71 3.64 13.71 2.49
CA ASP A 71 3.16 15.04 2.15
C ASP A 71 2.09 14.99 1.04
N PRO A 72 0.89 15.58 1.23
CA PRO A 72 -0.16 15.60 0.21
C PRO A 72 0.29 16.19 -1.15
N ARG A 73 1.39 16.95 -1.19
CA ARG A 73 2.02 17.43 -2.43
C ARG A 73 2.46 16.28 -3.35
N PHE A 74 2.80 15.10 -2.82
CA PHE A 74 3.01 13.88 -3.62
C PHE A 74 1.78 13.49 -4.46
N LEU A 75 0.58 13.96 -4.12
CA LEU A 75 -0.63 13.68 -4.91
C LEU A 75 -0.95 14.77 -5.94
N ARG A 76 -0.43 15.98 -5.70
CA ARG A 76 -0.89 17.22 -6.35
C ARG A 76 0.09 17.73 -7.38
N LEU A 77 1.36 17.42 -7.21
CA LEU A 77 2.43 17.87 -8.09
C LEU A 77 2.78 16.80 -9.11
N LYS A 78 3.21 17.22 -10.30
CA LYS A 78 3.84 16.31 -11.26
C LYS A 78 5.21 15.88 -10.72
N THR A 79 5.66 14.68 -11.11
CA THR A 79 6.95 14.13 -10.63
C THR A 79 8.15 15.03 -10.93
N GLU A 80 8.11 15.80 -12.02
CA GLU A 80 9.16 16.77 -12.39
C GLU A 80 9.39 17.86 -11.33
N PHE A 81 8.41 18.15 -10.47
CA PHE A 81 8.54 19.14 -9.38
C PHE A 81 9.00 18.52 -8.06
N TYR A 82 9.16 17.20 -7.97
CA TYR A 82 9.44 16.53 -6.68
C TYR A 82 10.79 16.91 -6.11
N GLU A 83 11.80 17.09 -6.97
CA GLU A 83 13.13 17.51 -6.55
C GLU A 83 13.13 18.95 -6.04
N SER A 84 12.58 19.89 -6.82
CA SER A 84 12.52 21.31 -6.45
C SER A 84 11.70 21.56 -5.17
N GLU A 85 10.74 20.69 -4.88
CA GLU A 85 9.83 20.80 -3.73
C GLU A 85 10.29 19.98 -2.51
N GLY A 86 11.44 19.31 -2.61
CA GLY A 86 12.03 18.49 -1.54
C GLY A 86 11.34 17.14 -1.29
N LEU A 87 10.36 16.77 -2.11
CA LEU A 87 9.61 15.52 -1.98
C LEU A 87 10.49 14.30 -2.27
N LEU A 88 11.43 14.41 -3.22
CA LEU A 88 12.36 13.31 -3.49
C LEU A 88 13.22 12.98 -2.25
N ASN A 89 13.68 14.00 -1.54
CA ASN A 89 14.44 13.83 -0.30
C ASN A 89 13.58 13.19 0.80
N GLU A 90 12.34 13.66 0.99
CA GLU A 90 11.40 13.04 1.93
C GLU A 90 11.18 11.55 1.64
N PHE A 91 10.99 11.21 0.36
CA PHE A 91 10.81 9.82 -0.06
C PHE A 91 12.07 8.98 0.18
N ASN A 92 13.25 9.50 -0.14
CA ASN A 92 14.53 8.82 0.08
C ASN A 92 14.82 8.61 1.57
N GLU A 93 14.55 9.60 2.42
CA GLU A 93 14.66 9.44 3.88
C GLU A 93 13.71 8.36 4.40
N LYS A 94 12.48 8.31 3.87
CA LYS A 94 11.54 7.24 4.22
C LYS A 94 12.04 5.87 3.79
N ILE A 95 12.67 5.73 2.62
CA ILE A 95 13.32 4.48 2.19
C ILE A 95 14.44 4.06 3.16
N LYS A 96 15.29 5.00 3.60
CA LYS A 96 16.33 4.73 4.60
C LYS A 96 15.76 4.17 5.91
N GLU A 97 14.58 4.62 6.32
CA GLU A 97 13.90 4.07 7.50
C GLU A 97 13.40 2.64 7.28
N VAL A 98 12.98 2.28 6.06
CA VAL A 98 12.66 0.88 5.70
C VAL A 98 13.93 0.02 5.78
N TYR A 99 15.10 0.55 5.39
CA TYR A 99 16.38 -0.16 5.50
C TYR A 99 16.73 -0.47 6.96
N LYS A 100 16.49 0.46 7.88
CA LYS A 100 16.66 0.22 9.33
C LYS A 100 15.78 -0.94 9.82
N LEU A 101 14.55 -1.06 9.32
CA LEU A 101 13.64 -2.17 9.64
C LEU A 101 14.11 -3.50 9.02
N SER A 102 14.62 -3.46 7.79
CA SER A 102 15.26 -4.63 7.15
C SER A 102 16.46 -5.10 7.99
N ASP A 103 17.34 -4.18 8.38
CA ASP A 103 18.53 -4.46 9.20
C ASP A 103 18.17 -5.02 10.58
N PHE A 104 17.09 -4.54 11.19
CA PHE A 104 16.56 -5.12 12.42
C PHE A 104 16.24 -6.61 12.25
N LEU A 105 15.56 -6.99 11.17
CA LEU A 105 15.24 -8.40 10.89
C LEU A 105 16.49 -9.22 10.57
N ARG A 106 17.42 -8.68 9.77
CA ARG A 106 18.69 -9.34 9.42
C ARG A 106 19.54 -9.62 10.66
N LYS A 107 19.70 -8.61 11.52
CA LYS A 107 20.43 -8.72 12.80
C LYS A 107 19.85 -9.80 13.72
N ASN A 108 18.54 -10.03 13.63
CA ASN A 108 17.85 -11.04 14.42
C ASN A 108 17.80 -12.44 13.76
N GLY A 109 18.45 -12.61 12.61
CA GLY A 109 18.63 -13.90 11.96
C GLY A 109 17.58 -14.24 10.91
N PHE A 110 16.84 -13.26 10.40
CA PHE A 110 15.85 -13.47 9.33
C PHE A 110 16.39 -12.99 7.98
N PHE A 111 15.88 -13.60 6.91
CA PHE A 111 16.04 -13.01 5.58
C PHE A 111 15.14 -11.77 5.50
N ALA A 112 15.68 -10.65 5.04
CA ALA A 112 14.92 -9.44 4.76
C ALA A 112 15.52 -8.67 3.59
N GLU A 113 14.70 -8.35 2.60
CA GLU A 113 15.07 -7.48 1.47
C GLU A 113 13.95 -6.49 1.19
N ILE A 114 14.33 -5.23 1.02
CA ILE A 114 13.39 -4.19 0.61
C ILE A 114 12.87 -4.53 -0.79
N VAL A 115 11.57 -4.35 -0.96
CA VAL A 115 10.91 -4.46 -2.25
C VAL A 115 10.84 -3.07 -2.85
N ASP A 116 11.32 -2.92 -4.08
CA ASP A 116 11.26 -1.67 -4.80
C ASP A 116 9.80 -1.17 -4.92
N PRO A 117 9.46 -0.02 -4.30
CA PRO A 117 8.08 0.45 -4.25
C PRO A 117 7.56 0.99 -5.59
N ILE A 118 8.42 1.13 -6.60
CA ILE A 118 8.09 1.61 -7.94
C ILE A 118 8.11 0.47 -8.94
N GLU A 119 9.19 -0.29 -9.02
CA GLU A 119 9.30 -1.40 -9.97
C GLU A 119 8.31 -2.53 -9.69
N LEU A 120 7.98 -2.76 -8.40
CA LEU A 120 7.08 -3.82 -7.96
C LEU A 120 5.78 -3.27 -7.36
N GLU A 121 5.36 -2.07 -7.78
CA GLU A 121 4.16 -1.41 -7.26
C GLU A 121 2.90 -2.30 -7.37
N ASP A 122 2.69 -2.95 -8.52
CA ASP A 122 1.53 -3.80 -8.74
C ASP A 122 1.55 -5.09 -7.89
N GLU A 123 2.73 -5.71 -7.74
CA GLU A 123 2.92 -6.86 -6.85
C GLU A 123 2.68 -6.48 -5.38
N ILE A 124 3.13 -5.30 -4.95
CA ILE A 124 2.88 -4.77 -3.61
C ILE A 124 1.37 -4.55 -3.40
N LYS A 125 0.66 -3.96 -4.36
CA LYS A 125 -0.80 -3.77 -4.29
C LYS A 125 -1.55 -5.10 -4.18
N ARG A 126 -1.15 -6.11 -4.94
CA ARG A 126 -1.72 -7.47 -4.84
C ARG A 126 -1.46 -8.08 -3.48
N CYS A 127 -0.24 -7.95 -2.95
CA CYS A 127 0.09 -8.41 -1.61
C CYS A 127 -0.75 -7.69 -0.54
N ALA A 128 -1.04 -6.40 -0.72
CA ALA A 128 -1.89 -5.63 0.18
C ALA A 128 -3.34 -6.10 0.17
N GLU A 129 -3.89 -6.46 -0.99
CA GLU A 129 -5.21 -7.08 -1.09
C GLU A 129 -5.23 -8.48 -0.44
N ASP A 130 -4.22 -9.31 -0.71
CA ASP A 130 -4.07 -10.65 -0.13
C ASP A 130 -3.92 -10.63 1.41
N SER A 131 -3.37 -9.53 1.96
CA SER A 131 -3.28 -9.30 3.41
C SER A 131 -4.65 -9.13 4.08
N LYS A 132 -5.71 -8.84 3.31
CA LYS A 132 -7.08 -8.52 3.76
C LYS A 132 -7.19 -7.28 4.65
N THR A 133 -6.14 -6.46 4.71
CA THR A 133 -6.14 -5.16 5.41
C THR A 133 -6.31 -3.99 4.46
N GLY A 134 -5.99 -4.17 3.18
CA GLY A 134 -6.26 -3.23 2.10
C GLY A 134 -7.12 -3.88 1.03
N ILE A 135 -7.74 -3.06 0.18
CA ILE A 135 -8.48 -3.52 -1.00
C ILE A 135 -8.23 -2.58 -2.17
N ILE A 136 -8.10 -3.12 -3.38
CA ILE A 136 -7.87 -2.30 -4.56
C ILE A 136 -9.17 -1.62 -4.95
N GLY A 137 -9.21 -0.28 -4.82
CA GLY A 137 -10.35 0.52 -5.19
C GLY A 137 -10.48 0.73 -6.70
N ARG A 138 -11.57 1.40 -7.12
CA ARG A 138 -11.82 1.72 -8.54
C ARG A 138 -10.66 2.46 -9.21
N SER A 139 -9.96 3.33 -8.48
CA SER A 139 -8.81 4.09 -9.00
C SER A 139 -7.51 3.28 -9.10
N LYS A 140 -7.54 1.96 -8.86
CA LYS A 140 -6.37 1.07 -8.71
C LYS A 140 -5.46 1.40 -7.52
N ALA A 141 -5.81 2.38 -6.69
CA ALA A 141 -5.16 2.63 -5.40
C ALA A 141 -5.65 1.63 -4.35
N VAL A 142 -4.77 1.23 -3.43
CA VAL A 142 -5.16 0.39 -2.29
C VAL A 142 -5.75 1.26 -1.20
N ILE A 143 -6.95 0.89 -0.75
CA ILE A 143 -7.68 1.56 0.32
C ILE A 143 -7.55 0.72 1.58
N PHE A 144 -6.96 1.30 2.61
CA PHE A 144 -6.92 0.76 3.97
C PHE A 144 -7.94 1.48 4.86
N LYS A 145 -8.01 1.12 6.14
CA LYS A 145 -8.86 1.83 7.11
C LYS A 145 -8.39 3.26 7.36
N GLU A 146 -7.09 3.50 7.24
CA GLU A 146 -6.45 4.79 7.41
C GLU A 146 -6.66 5.70 6.19
N GLY A 147 -7.13 5.15 5.07
CA GLY A 147 -7.34 5.85 3.80
C GLY A 147 -6.63 5.18 2.62
N PRO A 148 -6.67 5.79 1.42
CA PRO A 148 -5.87 5.34 0.31
C PRO A 148 -4.39 5.62 0.59
N ALA A 149 -3.54 4.62 0.39
CA ALA A 149 -2.10 4.79 0.50
C ALA A 149 -1.52 5.06 -0.90
N PRO A 150 -0.99 6.27 -1.18
CA PRO A 150 -0.40 6.57 -2.48
C PRO A 150 0.86 5.74 -2.74
N LYS A 151 1.63 5.47 -1.68
CA LYS A 151 2.77 4.56 -1.70
C LYS A 151 2.74 3.62 -0.50
N ILE A 152 3.18 2.39 -0.76
CA ILE A 152 3.30 1.31 0.22
C ILE A 152 4.74 0.84 0.13
N PHE A 153 5.48 0.96 1.22
CA PHE A 153 6.82 0.40 1.32
C PHE A 153 6.71 -1.06 1.71
N ALA A 154 7.70 -1.88 1.34
CA ALA A 154 7.62 -3.29 1.66
C ALA A 154 8.98 -3.95 1.91
N ILE A 155 8.96 -4.97 2.75
CA ILE A 155 10.09 -5.84 3.05
C ILE A 155 9.65 -7.27 2.78
N SER A 156 10.34 -7.95 1.86
CA SER A 156 10.18 -9.38 1.61
C SER A 156 10.99 -10.17 2.65
N THR A 157 10.44 -11.25 3.17
CA THR A 157 11.05 -12.00 4.28
C THR A 157 10.70 -13.49 4.23
N ASN A 158 11.54 -14.33 4.85
CA ASN A 158 11.30 -15.75 4.98
C ASN A 158 10.45 -16.14 6.22
N ILE A 159 10.13 -15.18 7.10
CA ILE A 159 9.34 -15.41 8.33
C ILE A 159 7.98 -16.01 7.98
N SER A 160 7.65 -17.18 8.54
CA SER A 160 6.48 -17.97 8.15
C SER A 160 5.23 -17.77 9.01
N ASN A 161 5.40 -17.29 10.25
CA ASN A 161 4.36 -17.19 11.27
C ASN A 161 3.88 -15.75 11.52
N LEU A 162 4.01 -14.86 10.53
CA LEU A 162 3.48 -13.49 10.63
C LEU A 162 1.95 -13.49 10.85
N PRO A 163 1.40 -12.52 11.60
CA PRO A 163 -0.03 -12.42 11.87
C PRO A 163 -0.85 -12.35 10.58
N LYS A 164 -1.91 -13.17 10.48
CA LYS A 164 -2.81 -13.17 9.31
C LYS A 164 -4.19 -12.71 9.70
N VAL A 165 -4.72 -11.73 8.98
CA VAL A 165 -6.12 -11.30 9.13
C VAL A 165 -7.05 -12.34 8.50
N ARG A 166 -8.07 -12.77 9.24
CA ARG A 166 -9.13 -13.65 8.74
C ARG A 166 -10.40 -12.83 8.53
N GLY A 167 -10.96 -12.85 7.32
CA GLY A 167 -12.26 -12.24 7.01
C GLY A 167 -12.35 -11.61 5.61
N LYS A 168 -13.57 -11.19 5.22
CA LYS A 168 -13.89 -10.47 3.97
C LYS A 168 -14.29 -9.00 4.24
N GLY A 169 -13.73 -8.41 5.29
CA GLY A 169 -14.25 -7.18 5.90
C GLY A 169 -14.29 -5.94 5.01
N LEU A 170 -13.60 -5.94 3.86
CA LEU A 170 -13.42 -4.77 3.00
C LEU A 170 -14.21 -4.81 1.68
N ASN A 171 -14.89 -5.92 1.34
CA ASN A 171 -15.61 -6.04 0.05
C ASN A 171 -16.67 -4.95 -0.17
N TRP A 172 -17.26 -4.43 0.91
CA TRP A 172 -18.22 -3.33 0.86
C TRP A 172 -17.61 -2.05 0.25
N ILE A 173 -16.28 -1.87 0.29
CA ILE A 173 -15.59 -0.74 -0.33
C ILE A 173 -15.70 -0.82 -1.85
N ILE A 174 -15.64 -2.01 -2.44
CA ILE A 174 -15.85 -2.20 -3.88
C ILE A 174 -17.28 -1.78 -4.26
N GLU A 175 -18.26 -2.23 -3.49
CA GLU A 175 -19.67 -1.85 -3.67
C GLU A 175 -19.89 -0.35 -3.50
N TYR A 176 -19.24 0.26 -2.50
CA TYR A 176 -19.24 1.70 -2.31
C TYR A 176 -18.63 2.43 -3.51
N CYS A 177 -17.46 2.01 -3.98
CA CYS A 177 -16.78 2.57 -5.15
C CYS A 177 -17.67 2.51 -6.39
N MET A 178 -18.47 1.45 -6.57
CA MET A 178 -19.40 1.32 -7.69
C MET A 178 -20.41 2.46 -7.75
N SER A 179 -20.93 2.87 -6.60
CA SER A 179 -21.92 3.96 -6.49
C SER A 179 -21.32 5.36 -6.31
N CYS A 180 -20.09 5.46 -5.83
CA CYS A 180 -19.42 6.73 -5.52
C CYS A 180 -18.93 7.46 -6.79
N GLY A 181 -18.11 6.80 -7.61
CA GLY A 181 -17.64 7.33 -8.90
C GLY A 181 -16.80 8.62 -8.88
N LYS A 182 -16.43 9.19 -7.72
CA LYS A 182 -15.66 10.45 -7.66
C LYS A 182 -14.35 10.43 -8.45
N CYS A 183 -13.63 9.31 -8.42
CA CYS A 183 -12.40 9.14 -9.19
C CYS A 183 -12.63 9.30 -10.70
N ASN A 184 -13.76 8.83 -11.22
CA ASN A 184 -14.15 9.00 -12.62
C ASN A 184 -14.52 10.47 -12.90
N MET A 185 -15.37 11.07 -12.06
CA MET A 185 -15.84 12.45 -12.23
C MET A 185 -14.71 13.49 -12.28
N HIS A 186 -13.64 13.26 -11.52
CA HIS A 186 -12.51 14.18 -11.44
C HIS A 186 -11.29 13.77 -12.28
N CYS A 187 -11.38 12.69 -13.07
CA CYS A 187 -10.28 12.27 -13.92
C CYS A 187 -10.10 13.25 -15.09
N PRO A 188 -8.95 13.97 -15.19
CA PRO A 188 -8.74 14.95 -16.26
C PRO A 188 -8.76 14.29 -17.64
N GLU A 189 -8.18 13.10 -17.76
CA GLU A 189 -8.06 12.33 -19.00
C GLU A 189 -9.31 11.51 -19.34
N LYS A 190 -10.34 11.53 -18.48
CA LYS A 190 -11.52 10.66 -18.61
C LYS A 190 -11.13 9.20 -18.82
N ALA A 191 -10.12 8.75 -18.07
CA ALA A 191 -9.51 7.43 -18.17
C ALA A 191 -10.38 6.31 -17.55
N PHE A 192 -11.69 6.48 -17.47
CA PHE A 192 -12.62 5.46 -16.99
C PHE A 192 -13.66 5.15 -18.05
N ASP A 193 -13.98 3.88 -18.26
CA ASP A 193 -15.03 3.45 -19.17
C ASP A 193 -16.44 3.73 -18.60
N HIS A 194 -17.47 3.43 -19.38
CA HIS A 194 -18.88 3.58 -18.99
C HIS A 194 -19.29 2.70 -17.80
N LYS A 195 -18.53 1.64 -17.48
CA LYS A 195 -18.73 0.77 -16.31
C LYS A 195 -17.92 1.25 -15.10
N GLY A 196 -17.07 2.27 -15.29
CA GLY A 196 -16.19 2.83 -14.28
C GLY A 196 -14.89 2.03 -14.10
N ASN A 197 -14.48 1.21 -15.07
CA ASN A 197 -13.16 0.57 -15.06
C ASN A 197 -12.10 1.55 -15.57
N LEU A 198 -10.91 1.56 -14.96
CA LEU A 198 -9.79 2.37 -15.41
C LEU A 198 -9.26 1.84 -16.76
N ILE A 199 -9.08 2.72 -17.73
CA ILE A 199 -8.43 2.49 -19.01
C ILE A 199 -6.98 2.93 -18.87
N GLU A 200 -6.07 1.98 -18.68
CA GLU A 200 -4.67 2.23 -18.30
C GLU A 200 -3.94 3.12 -19.31
N ASP A 201 -4.11 2.86 -20.62
CA ASP A 201 -3.51 3.65 -21.70
C ASP A 201 -3.91 5.13 -21.72
N LYS A 202 -5.04 5.49 -21.09
CA LYS A 202 -5.48 6.88 -20.95
C LYS A 202 -5.06 7.50 -19.62
N CYS A 203 -4.60 6.70 -18.67
CA CYS A 203 -4.25 7.16 -17.34
C CYS A 203 -2.82 7.71 -17.33
N ILE A 204 -2.67 9.03 -17.39
CA ILE A 204 -1.37 9.68 -17.18
C ILE A 204 -0.84 9.49 -15.75
N GLY A 205 -1.65 9.00 -14.80
CA GLY A 205 -1.18 8.59 -13.47
C GLY A 205 -0.03 7.58 -13.53
N PHE A 206 -0.10 6.65 -14.49
CA PHE A 206 0.88 5.58 -14.65
C PHE A 206 2.20 6.07 -15.28
N HIS A 207 2.18 7.19 -16.01
CA HIS A 207 3.33 7.65 -16.80
C HIS A 207 3.91 9.01 -16.33
N GLU A 208 3.06 9.91 -15.84
CA GLU A 208 3.37 11.31 -15.54
C GLU A 208 3.04 11.72 -14.08
N GLY A 209 2.56 10.79 -13.25
CA GLY A 209 2.37 11.03 -11.81
C GLY A 209 1.12 11.83 -11.42
N CYS A 210 -0.01 11.59 -12.10
CA CYS A 210 -1.32 12.13 -11.70
C CYS A 210 -2.03 11.27 -10.64
N GLU A 211 -2.32 11.84 -9.47
CA GLU A 211 -3.04 11.15 -8.37
C GLU A 211 -4.34 11.86 -7.93
N ILE A 212 -4.92 12.71 -8.77
CA ILE A 212 -6.19 13.45 -8.49
C ILE A 212 -7.33 12.49 -8.07
N CYS A 213 -7.39 11.30 -8.67
CA CYS A 213 -8.41 10.31 -8.32
C CYS A 213 -8.29 9.80 -6.88
N ILE A 214 -7.08 9.77 -6.32
CA ILE A 214 -6.78 9.43 -4.93
C ILE A 214 -7.16 10.62 -4.04
N GLU A 215 -6.71 11.83 -4.39
CA GLU A 215 -7.01 13.05 -3.63
C GLU A 215 -8.52 13.30 -3.49
N LYS A 216 -9.31 13.01 -4.54
CA LYS A 216 -10.78 13.17 -4.52
C LYS A 216 -11.54 11.98 -3.95
N CYS A 217 -10.85 10.91 -3.58
CA CYS A 217 -11.46 9.74 -2.96
C CYS A 217 -12.04 10.13 -1.59
N PRO A 218 -13.30 9.76 -1.26
CA PRO A 218 -13.84 10.05 0.07
C PRO A 218 -13.04 9.45 1.23
N PHE A 219 -12.27 8.38 0.99
CA PHE A 219 -11.41 7.77 2.00
C PHE A 219 -10.13 8.58 2.26
N PHE A 220 -9.82 9.59 1.43
CA PHE A 220 -8.64 10.43 1.61
C PHE A 220 -8.83 11.47 2.72
N ASP A 221 -10.01 12.08 2.79
CA ASP A 221 -10.31 13.19 3.70
C ASP A 221 -11.27 12.84 4.84
N LYS A 222 -11.91 11.67 4.78
CA LYS A 222 -12.89 11.24 5.79
C LYS A 222 -12.48 9.96 6.46
N ASP A 223 -12.80 9.92 7.75
CA ASP A 223 -12.71 8.74 8.56
C ASP A 223 -13.51 7.54 7.99
N TYR A 224 -12.89 6.37 8.03
CA TYR A 224 -13.42 5.12 7.50
C TYR A 224 -14.77 4.74 8.11
N ASP A 225 -14.91 4.85 9.44
CA ASP A 225 -16.14 4.46 10.14
C ASP A 225 -17.30 5.38 9.77
N THR A 226 -17.02 6.65 9.54
CA THR A 226 -17.99 7.62 9.03
C THR A 226 -18.51 7.24 7.64
N ILE A 227 -17.62 6.81 6.72
CA ILE A 227 -18.02 6.35 5.39
C ILE A 227 -18.82 5.05 5.49
N LYS A 228 -18.34 4.08 6.27
CA LYS A 228 -19.00 2.80 6.50
C LYS A 228 -20.42 2.98 7.06
N SER A 229 -20.58 3.81 8.08
CA SER A 229 -21.88 4.09 8.70
C SER A 229 -22.89 4.68 7.70
N LYS A 230 -22.44 5.58 6.83
CA LYS A 230 -23.29 6.14 5.76
C LYS A 230 -23.67 5.09 4.72
N TYR A 231 -22.72 4.24 4.32
CA TYR A 231 -22.97 3.13 3.41
C TYR A 231 -24.00 2.16 3.98
N ASP A 232 -23.81 1.69 5.21
CA ASP A 232 -24.70 0.71 5.85
C ASP A 232 -26.12 1.28 6.02
N LYS A 233 -26.26 2.57 6.37
CA LYS A 233 -27.57 3.26 6.44
C LYS A 233 -28.25 3.29 5.07
N LYS A 234 -27.52 3.54 3.98
CA LYS A 234 -28.04 3.52 2.61
C LYS A 234 -28.51 2.11 2.23
N MET A 235 -27.71 1.09 2.52
CA MET A 235 -28.05 -0.31 2.21
C MET A 235 -29.27 -0.79 2.99
N LYS A 236 -29.40 -0.43 4.28
CA LYS A 236 -30.61 -0.73 5.07
C LYS A 236 -31.87 -0.08 4.48
N LYS A 237 -31.80 1.17 4.01
CA LYS A 237 -32.95 1.83 3.37
C LYS A 237 -33.34 1.15 2.06
N MET A 238 -32.36 0.74 1.25
CA MET A 238 -32.62 0.00 0.01
C MET A 238 -33.25 -1.36 0.27
N SER A 239 -32.82 -2.09 1.30
CA SER A 239 -33.39 -3.40 1.63
C SER A 239 -34.83 -3.33 2.17
N HIS A 240 -35.22 -2.21 2.81
CA HIS A 240 -36.58 -2.00 3.32
C HIS A 240 -37.51 -1.33 2.30
N GLY A 241 -36.97 -0.69 1.26
CA GLY A 241 -37.73 -0.05 0.18
C GLY A 241 -38.08 -0.98 -0.99
N SER A 242 -37.63 -2.23 -0.98
CA SER A 242 -37.86 -3.24 -2.05
C SER A 242 -38.98 -4.24 -1.72
N ILE A 243 -39.88 -3.92 -0.79
CA ILE A 243 -41.13 -4.66 -0.57
C ILE A 243 -42.26 -3.87 -1.23
N PHE A 244 -42.30 -3.83 -2.57
CA PHE A 244 -43.49 -3.54 -3.38
C PHE A 244 -43.28 -4.11 -4.78
#